data_AF-A0A0A8JKN2-F1
#
_entry.id   AF-A0A0A8JKN2-F1
#
_cell.length_a   1.000
_cell.length_b   1.000
_cell.length_c   1.000
_cell.angle_alpha   90.00
_cell.angle_beta   90.00
_cell.angle_gamma   90.00
#
_symmetry.space_group_name_H-M   'P 1'
#
loop_
_entity.id
_entity.type
_entity.pdbx_description
1 polymer ?
#
loop_
_entity_poly.entity_id
_entity_poly.type
_entity_poly.pdbx_seq_one_letter_code
_entity_poly.pdbx_strand_id
1 'polypeptide(L)' 'MEKTAVVDLRKNGTYIVKDGKLLPIPSPPAGYGKQVINWQGGKPCNGTIEESVKF' A
#
# COMPACT_ATOMS: atom_id res chain seq x y z
N MET A 1 -25.18 2.05 -0.16
CA MET A 1 -24.42 2.65 -1.28
C MET A 1 -23.13 1.89 -1.43
N GLU A 2 -22.87 1.35 -2.61
CA GLU A 2 -21.55 0.80 -2.95
C GLU A 2 -20.54 1.95 -3.02
N LYS A 3 -19.39 1.78 -2.37
CA LYS A 3 -18.28 2.74 -2.46
C LYS A 3 -17.26 2.20 -3.44
N THR A 4 -17.12 2.87 -4.58
CA THR A 4 -16.10 2.56 -5.59
C THR A 4 -14.98 3.61 -5.55
N ALA A 5 -13.77 3.20 -5.94
CA ALA A 5 -12.61 4.08 -6.09
C ALA A 5 -11.94 3.81 -7.45
N VAL A 6 -11.30 4.83 -8.02
CA VAL A 6 -10.60 4.74 -9.31
C VAL A 6 -9.10 4.59 -9.07
N VAL A 7 -8.47 3.62 -9.76
CA VAL A 7 -7.01 3.41 -9.77
C VAL A 7 -6.48 3.78 -11.16
N ASP A 8 -5.50 4.69 -11.22
CA ASP A 8 -4.82 5.05 -12.47
C ASP A 8 -3.76 3.98 -12.82
N LEU A 9 -4.08 3.11 -13.78
CA LEU A 9 -3.21 2.00 -14.19
C LEU A 9 -1.92 2.44 -14.89
N ARG A 10 -1.76 3.74 -15.19
CA ARG A 10 -0.49 4.30 -15.70
C ARG A 10 0.52 4.56 -14.60
N LYS A 11 0.13 4.43 -13.33
CA LYS A 11 0.98 4.66 -12.16
C LYS A 11 1.21 3.37 -11.40
N ASN A 12 2.48 3.00 -11.24
CA ASN A 12 2.86 1.89 -10.37
C ASN A 12 2.57 2.25 -8.91
N GLY A 13 2.02 1.31 -8.14
CA GLY A 13 1.79 1.54 -6.72
C GLY A 13 1.05 0.39 -6.05
N THR A 14 1.11 0.38 -4.72
CA THR A 14 0.34 -0.51 -3.86
C THR A 14 -0.68 0.30 -3.07
N TYR A 15 -1.83 -0.30 -2.81
CA TYR A 15 -2.96 0.37 -2.15
C TYR A 15 -3.60 -0.59 -1.15
N ILE A 16 -4.15 -0.04 -0.06
CA ILE A 16 -5.03 -0.77 0.86
C ILE A 16 -6.42 -0.16 0.83
N VAL A 17 -7.43 -0.97 1.10
CA VAL A 17 -8.79 -0.48 1.37
C VAL A 17 -9.03 -0.60 2.88
N LYS A 18 -9.34 0.53 3.52
CA LYS A 18 -9.64 0.58 4.95
C LYS A 18 -10.80 1.52 5.22
N ASP A 19 -11.82 1.03 5.93
CA ASP A 19 -13.01 1.78 6.32
C ASP A 19 -13.67 2.54 5.15
N GLY A 20 -13.72 1.88 3.98
CA GLY A 20 -14.33 2.39 2.76
C GLY A 20 -13.52 3.47 2.02
N LYS A 21 -12.21 3.56 2.27
CA LYS A 21 -11.28 4.45 1.58
C LYS A 21 -10.15 3.65 0.94
N LEU A 22 -9.79 3.99 -0.29
CA LEU A 22 -8.56 3.51 -0.95
C LEU A 22 -7.41 4.41 -0.51
N LEU A 23 -6.38 3.83 0.10
CA LEU A 23 -5.21 4.55 0.62
C LEU A 23 -3.96 4.04 -0.09
N PRO A 24 -3.13 4.92 -0.70
CA PRO A 24 -1.86 4.51 -1.27
C PRO A 24 -0.86 4.15 -0.16
N ILE A 25 -0.04 3.13 -0.40
CA ILE A 25 1.11 2.81 0.44
C ILE A 25 2.36 3.41 -0.23
N PRO A 26 3.18 4.19 0.48
CA PRO A 26 4.35 4.83 -0.10
C PRO A 26 5.35 3.77 -0.60
N SER A 27 5.88 3.97 -1.81
CA SER A 27 6.94 3.12 -2.35
C SER A 27 8.24 3.28 -1.55
N PRO A 28 9.14 2.26 -1.55
CA PRO A 28 10.48 2.42 -1.02
C PRO A 28 11.19 3.63 -1.65
N PRO A 29 11.77 4.56 -0.87
CA PRO A 29 12.38 5.79 -1.38
C PRO A 29 13.45 5.58 -2.45
N ALA A 30 14.28 4.53 -2.30
CA ALA A 30 15.32 4.17 -3.27
C ALA A 30 14.82 3.38 -4.49
N GLY A 31 13.50 3.14 -4.62
CA GLY A 31 12.90 2.38 -5.72
C GLY A 31 12.99 0.85 -5.60
N TYR A 32 13.71 0.34 -4.59
CA TYR A 32 13.84 -1.09 -4.30
C TYR A 32 13.56 -1.34 -2.81
N GLY A 33 12.82 -2.41 -2.52
CA GLY A 33 12.50 -2.73 -1.14
C GLY A 33 11.36 -3.73 -0.99
N LYS A 34 10.91 -3.84 0.26
CA LYS A 34 9.80 -4.69 0.70
C LYS A 34 8.80 -3.86 1.49
N GLN A 35 7.52 -4.14 1.30
CA GLN A 35 6.44 -3.60 2.10
C GLN A 35 5.75 -4.76 2.84
N VAL A 36 5.48 -4.59 4.13
CA VAL A 36 4.68 -5.55 4.92
C VAL A 36 3.48 -4.82 5.48
N ILE A 37 2.28 -5.37 5.25
CA ILE A 37 1.03 -4.84 5.81
C ILE A 37 0.55 -5.82 6.88
N ASN A 38 0.42 -5.32 8.10
CA ASN A 38 -0.12 -6.09 9.21
C ASN A 38 -1.63 -5.94 9.28
N TRP A 39 -2.31 -7.07 9.53
CA TRP A 39 -3.75 -7.15 9.66
C TRP A 39 -4.11 -7.55 11.08
N GLN A 40 -5.12 -6.88 11.65
CA GLN A 40 -5.65 -7.19 12.97
C GLN A 40 -7.17 -7.02 12.94
N GLY A 41 -7.90 -8.02 13.43
CA GLY A 41 -9.37 -7.98 13.44
C GLY A 41 -9.98 -7.83 12.04
N GLY A 42 -9.36 -8.43 11.02
CA GLY A 42 -9.83 -8.35 9.63
C GLY A 42 -9.60 -7.00 8.94
N LYS A 43 -8.82 -6.09 9.55
CA LYS A 43 -8.52 -4.77 8.99
C LYS A 43 -7.00 -4.54 8.89
N PRO A 44 -6.52 -3.86 7.84
CA PRO A 44 -5.13 -3.40 7.81
C PRO A 44 -4.92 -2.35 8.92
N CYS A 45 -3.90 -2.52 9.76
CA CYS A 45 -3.69 -1.69 10.94
C CYS A 45 -2.44 -0.81 10.85
N ASN A 46 -1.31 -1.39 10.45
CA ASN A 46 -0.03 -0.70 10.25
C ASN A 46 0.81 -1.47 9.21
N GLY A 47 2.02 -0.97 8.92
CA GLY A 47 2.95 -1.66 8.05
C GLY A 47 4.37 -1.13 8.20
N THR A 48 5.31 -1.87 7.63
CA THR A 48 6.72 -1.49 7.56
C THR A 48 7.15 -1.42 6.10
N ILE A 49 8.12 -0.55 5.84
CA ILE A 49 8.81 -0.43 4.55
C ILE A 49 10.28 -0.65 4.84
N GLU A 50 10.88 -1.60 4.14
CA GLU A 50 12.29 -1.92 4.20
C GLU A 50 12.91 -1.58 2.84
N GLU A 51 14.01 -0.84 2.84
CA GLU A 51 14.77 -0.54 1.63
C GLU A 51 15.71 -1.69 1.28
N SER A 52 15.94 -1.91 -0.01
CA SER A 52 16.94 -2.85 -0.48
C SER A 52 17.93 -2.11 -1.38
N VAL A 53 19.21 -2.18 -1.07
CA VAL A 53 20.26 -1.63 -1.93
C VAL A 53 20.58 -2.65 -3.00
N LYS A 54 20.42 -2.28 -4.28
CA LYS A 54 20.93 -3.05 -5.42
C LYS A 54 22.23 -2.43 -5.91
N PHE A 55 23.20 -3.28 -6.25
CA PHE A 55 24.44 -2.93 -6.94
C PHE A 55 24.40 -3.49 -8.37
#